data_AF-G0N1G7-F1
#
_entry.id   AF-G0N1G7-F1
#
_cell.length_a   1.000
_cell.length_b   1.000
_cell.length_c   1.000
_cell.angle_alpha   90.00
_cell.angle_beta   90.00
_cell.angle_gamma   90.00
#
_symmetry.space_group_name_H-M   'P 1'
#
loop_
_entity.id
_entity.type
_entity.pdbx_description
1 polymer ?
#
loop_
_entity_poly.entity_id
_entity_poly.type
_entity_poly.pdbx_seq_one_letter_code
_entity_poly.pdbx_strand_id
1 'polypeptide(L)'
;MESIDLNLIQMPEVIMGHILDKLDIPDIMNFDKGDDLYPEGKLLRIKYGFVECAPDLCTVQWFRSDGNRETCFEDCDVITRFCRDFEFIFGGHSIFKFFRKPKNPSIIQDFTLNLEYCPDDHVHWDATTRRLLSSMESTLQNRSRLLPVKEFYTVVFDKFHVLQMLPCFQPKTLEKISITYTVERGCWFLRGLMELEQWKMAKVLFVFDTVLSGDIRKFKHFEEINIKRGKVEVKDILLMKKAILNSGTNLTTGRVGFRACDGEPHFLQTYGDPFTDTDELGDERNSWFFKIPNKKSFLQISFYPQHLKFAVLEKAPEDARVIRE
;
A
#
# COMPACT_ATOMS: atom_id res chain seq x y z
N MET A 1 -20.47 -38.97 -25.52
CA MET A 1 -19.28 -39.07 -24.66
C MET A 1 -18.10 -38.88 -25.59
N GLU A 2 -17.75 -37.61 -25.83
CA GLU A 2 -16.62 -37.25 -26.69
C GLU A 2 -15.60 -36.53 -25.81
N SER A 3 -14.40 -37.11 -25.78
CA SER A 3 -13.22 -36.57 -25.16
C SER A 3 -12.79 -35.33 -25.92
N ILE A 4 -12.97 -34.16 -25.32
CA ILE A 4 -12.28 -32.96 -25.79
C ILE A 4 -10.85 -33.06 -25.24
N ASP A 5 -9.97 -33.64 -26.06
CA ASP A 5 -8.52 -33.51 -25.93
C ASP A 5 -8.17 -32.04 -26.15
N LEU A 6 -8.23 -31.25 -25.08
CA LEU A 6 -7.66 -29.91 -25.02
C LEU A 6 -6.15 -30.08 -24.87
N ASN A 7 -5.46 -30.18 -26.01
CA ASN A 7 -4.01 -30.07 -26.07
C ASN A 7 -3.55 -28.81 -25.31
N LEU A 8 -2.81 -29.02 -24.22
CA LEU A 8 -2.25 -28.02 -23.30
C LEU A 8 -1.31 -26.97 -23.95
N ILE A 9 -1.10 -27.03 -25.27
CA ILE A 9 -0.18 -26.17 -26.02
C ILE A 9 -0.85 -24.84 -26.45
N GLN A 10 -2.18 -24.72 -26.35
CA GLN A 10 -2.92 -23.48 -26.68
C GLN A 10 -3.24 -22.59 -25.46
N MET A 11 -2.62 -22.84 -24.31
CA MET A 11 -2.97 -22.21 -23.03
C MET A 11 -2.07 -21.02 -22.66
N PRO A 12 -2.23 -19.86 -23.31
CA PRO A 12 -2.24 -18.64 -22.49
C PRO A 12 -3.52 -17.81 -22.63
N GLU A 13 -3.98 -17.48 -23.84
CA GLU A 13 -4.95 -16.39 -24.02
C GLU A 13 -6.41 -16.82 -23.80
N VAL A 14 -6.84 -17.91 -24.45
CA VAL A 14 -8.24 -18.37 -24.39
C VAL A 14 -8.60 -18.94 -23.01
N ILE A 15 -7.66 -19.64 -22.36
CA ILE A 15 -7.91 -20.26 -21.06
C ILE A 15 -7.71 -19.28 -19.90
N MET A 16 -6.77 -18.31 -19.98
CA MET A 16 -6.77 -17.21 -19.00
C MET A 16 -8.08 -16.43 -19.06
N GLY A 17 -8.64 -16.19 -20.26
CA GLY A 17 -9.99 -15.64 -20.41
C GLY A 17 -11.04 -16.44 -19.65
N HIS A 18 -11.11 -17.76 -19.87
CA HIS A 18 -12.09 -18.62 -19.19
C HIS A 18 -11.86 -18.84 -17.69
N ILE A 19 -10.62 -18.83 -17.21
CA ILE A 19 -10.29 -18.93 -15.78
C ILE A 19 -10.67 -17.62 -15.09
N LEU A 20 -10.23 -16.49 -15.64
CA LEU A 20 -10.45 -15.17 -15.05
C LEU A 20 -11.90 -14.68 -15.19
N ASP A 21 -12.65 -15.11 -16.21
CA ASP A 21 -14.10 -14.87 -16.32
C ASP A 21 -14.92 -15.56 -15.20
N LYS A 22 -14.35 -16.60 -14.58
CA LYS A 22 -14.94 -17.31 -13.44
C LYS A 22 -14.43 -16.80 -12.09
N LEU A 23 -13.34 -16.02 -12.08
CA LEU A 23 -12.87 -15.34 -10.89
C LEU A 23 -13.66 -14.03 -10.76
N ASP A 24 -14.57 -13.97 -9.80
CA ASP A 24 -14.90 -12.68 -9.21
C ASP A 24 -13.58 -12.17 -8.63
N ILE A 25 -13.06 -11.04 -9.11
CA ILE A 25 -11.79 -10.44 -8.67
C ILE A 25 -12.03 -9.31 -7.63
N PRO A 26 -12.73 -9.54 -6.49
CA PRO A 26 -12.71 -8.57 -5.41
C PRO A 26 -11.57 -8.80 -4.42
N ASP A 27 -10.76 -9.86 -4.50
CA ASP A 27 -9.64 -10.09 -3.57
C ASP A 27 -8.52 -10.88 -4.25
N ILE A 28 -7.39 -10.24 -4.56
CA ILE A 28 -6.15 -10.95 -4.88
C ILE A 28 -5.05 -10.40 -3.97
N MET A 29 -4.43 -11.32 -3.23
CA MET A 29 -3.24 -11.21 -2.37
C MET A 29 -3.48 -11.23 -0.86
N ASN A 30 -3.94 -12.37 -0.35
CA ASN A 30 -3.46 -12.89 0.93
C ASN A 30 -2.49 -14.05 0.65
N PHE A 31 -1.21 -13.81 0.88
CA PHE A 31 -0.21 -14.88 0.94
C PHE A 31 -0.34 -15.55 2.30
N ASP A 32 -0.96 -16.73 2.39
CA ASP A 32 -0.56 -17.83 3.31
C ASP A 32 -1.54 -19.01 3.48
N LYS A 33 -2.63 -19.11 2.72
CA LYS A 33 -3.47 -20.32 2.80
C LYS A 33 -3.62 -21.00 1.45
N GLY A 34 -3.10 -22.23 1.34
CA GLY A 34 -3.23 -23.07 0.15
C GLY A 34 -4.68 -23.41 -0.22
N ASP A 35 -5.62 -23.22 0.72
CA ASP A 35 -7.04 -23.51 0.57
C ASP A 35 -7.80 -22.52 -0.33
N ASP A 36 -7.19 -21.38 -0.68
CA ASP A 36 -7.84 -20.37 -1.54
C ASP A 36 -7.45 -20.47 -3.02
N LEU A 37 -6.59 -21.42 -3.40
CA LEU A 37 -6.12 -21.55 -4.78
C LEU A 37 -7.21 -22.08 -5.72
N TYR A 38 -7.30 -21.49 -6.91
CA TYR A 38 -8.12 -22.00 -8.01
C TYR A 38 -7.78 -23.46 -8.35
N PRO A 39 -8.74 -24.34 -8.73
CA PRO A 39 -10.16 -24.06 -8.96
C PRO A 39 -11.07 -24.06 -7.73
N GLU A 40 -10.63 -24.60 -6.60
CA GLU A 40 -11.49 -24.69 -5.39
C GLU A 40 -11.69 -23.33 -4.70
N GLY A 41 -10.69 -22.45 -4.78
CA GLY A 41 -10.79 -21.07 -4.32
C GLY A 41 -10.71 -20.03 -5.45
N LYS A 42 -10.53 -18.76 -5.08
CA LYS A 42 -10.55 -17.60 -6.00
C LYS A 42 -9.16 -17.04 -6.33
N LEU A 43 -8.10 -17.56 -5.71
CA LEU A 43 -6.74 -17.07 -5.87
C LEU A 43 -6.06 -17.75 -7.06
N LEU A 44 -5.60 -16.96 -8.03
CA LEU A 44 -4.68 -17.41 -9.07
C LEU A 44 -3.28 -16.88 -8.78
N ARG A 45 -2.34 -17.79 -8.55
CA ARG A 45 -0.92 -17.44 -8.34
C ARG A 45 -0.10 -17.91 -9.54
N ILE A 46 0.61 -16.97 -10.16
CA ILE A 46 1.51 -17.23 -11.29
C ILE A 46 2.90 -16.75 -10.90
N LYS A 47 3.91 -17.59 -11.08
CA LYS A 47 5.32 -17.25 -10.87
C LYS A 47 6.06 -17.31 -12.20
N TYR A 48 6.81 -16.25 -12.48
CA TYR A 48 7.71 -16.18 -13.62
C TYR A 48 9.14 -16.35 -13.10
N GLY A 49 9.91 -17.24 -13.71
CA GLY A 49 11.28 -17.56 -13.31
C GLY A 49 12.20 -17.60 -14.52
N PHE A 50 13.48 -17.32 -14.29
CA PHE A 50 14.55 -17.52 -15.26
C PHE A 50 15.29 -18.83 -14.96
N VAL A 51 15.94 -19.39 -15.96
CA VAL A 51 16.87 -20.51 -15.78
C VAL A 51 18.29 -19.95 -15.74
N GLU A 52 19.02 -20.17 -14.65
CA GLU A 52 20.39 -19.61 -14.46
C GLU A 52 21.34 -19.94 -15.62
N CYS A 53 21.20 -21.14 -16.22
CA CYS A 53 22.03 -21.59 -17.35
C CYS A 53 21.49 -21.17 -18.73
N ALA A 54 20.31 -20.54 -18.80
CA ALA A 54 19.65 -20.10 -20.04
C ALA A 54 18.76 -18.88 -19.77
N PRO A 55 19.34 -17.66 -19.67
CA PRO A 55 18.60 -16.45 -19.29
C PRO A 55 17.52 -16.03 -20.29
N ASP A 56 17.61 -16.49 -21.54
CA ASP A 56 16.58 -16.29 -22.57
C ASP A 56 15.36 -17.21 -22.39
N LEU A 57 15.46 -18.19 -21.49
CA LEU A 57 14.39 -19.14 -21.18
C LEU A 57 13.55 -18.62 -20.01
N CYS A 58 12.25 -18.44 -20.25
CA CYS A 58 11.28 -18.10 -19.22
C CYS A 58 10.47 -19.33 -18.79
N THR A 59 10.48 -19.62 -17.49
CA THR A 59 9.55 -20.58 -16.89
C THR A 59 8.35 -19.84 -16.31
N VAL A 60 7.14 -20.31 -16.60
CA VAL A 60 5.90 -19.83 -15.97
C VAL A 60 5.29 -20.98 -15.19
N GLN A 61 5.06 -20.76 -13.90
CA GLN A 61 4.45 -21.73 -12.98
C GLN A 61 3.10 -21.20 -12.50
N TRP A 62 2.06 -22.02 -12.59
CA TRP A 62 0.72 -21.74 -12.06
C TRP A 62 0.47 -22.62 -10.85
N PHE A 63 0.14 -21.99 -9.71
CA PHE A 63 -0.21 -22.71 -8.50
C PHE A 63 -1.72 -22.87 -8.42
N ARG A 64 -2.16 -24.10 -8.17
CA ARG A 64 -3.58 -24.48 -8.20
C ARG A 64 -3.86 -25.51 -7.11
N SER A 65 -5.08 -25.54 -6.60
CA SER A 65 -5.53 -26.55 -5.63
C SER A 65 -5.56 -27.96 -6.23
N ASP A 66 -5.82 -28.08 -7.55
CA ASP A 66 -5.79 -29.34 -8.30
C ASP A 66 -4.39 -29.69 -8.87
N GLY A 67 -3.35 -29.05 -8.34
CA GLY A 67 -1.94 -29.31 -8.66
C GLY A 67 -1.33 -28.27 -9.59
N ASN A 68 -0.05 -27.98 -9.34
CA ASN A 68 0.69 -26.96 -10.08
C ASN A 68 0.87 -27.32 -11.56
N ARG A 69 1.05 -26.30 -12.40
CA ARG A 69 1.40 -26.42 -13.82
C ARG A 69 2.65 -25.61 -14.09
N GLU A 70 3.44 -26.01 -15.08
CA GLU A 70 4.65 -25.31 -15.50
C GLU A 70 4.83 -25.39 -17.01
N THR A 71 5.28 -24.29 -17.61
CA THR A 71 5.62 -24.21 -19.03
C THR A 71 6.91 -23.42 -19.18
N CYS A 72 7.77 -23.84 -20.11
CA CYS A 72 8.98 -23.12 -20.51
C CYS A 72 8.76 -22.44 -21.86
N PHE A 73 9.30 -21.23 -22.01
CA PHE A 73 9.29 -20.45 -23.25
C PHE A 73 10.75 -20.16 -23.64
N GLU A 74 11.16 -20.64 -24.81
CA GLU A 74 12.55 -20.58 -25.28
C GLU A 74 12.91 -19.24 -25.96
N ASP A 75 11.90 -18.51 -26.47
CA ASP A 75 12.10 -17.31 -27.30
C ASP A 75 11.74 -16.00 -26.58
N CYS A 76 11.68 -16.00 -25.25
CA CYS A 76 11.13 -14.86 -24.51
C CYS A 76 11.68 -14.78 -23.09
N ASP A 77 12.33 -13.65 -22.78
CA ASP A 77 12.76 -13.39 -21.41
C ASP A 77 11.58 -13.16 -20.45
N VAL A 78 11.85 -13.34 -19.16
CA VAL A 78 10.88 -13.27 -18.06
C VAL A 78 10.08 -11.97 -18.05
N ILE A 79 10.75 -10.83 -18.27
CA ILE A 79 10.08 -9.53 -18.24
C ILE A 79 9.17 -9.36 -19.44
N THR A 80 9.61 -9.72 -20.65
CA THR A 80 8.74 -9.69 -21.83
C THR A 80 7.50 -10.56 -21.63
N ARG A 81 7.68 -11.77 -21.09
CA ARG A 81 6.57 -12.70 -20.86
C ARG A 81 5.56 -12.13 -19.88
N PHE A 82 6.05 -11.67 -18.72
CA PHE A 82 5.20 -11.01 -17.73
C PHE A 82 4.46 -9.81 -18.33
N CYS A 83 5.13 -8.95 -19.09
CA CYS A 83 4.52 -7.75 -19.65
C CYS A 83 3.41 -8.08 -20.67
N ARG A 84 3.57 -9.13 -21.47
CA ARG A 84 2.51 -9.61 -22.39
C ARG A 84 1.29 -10.10 -21.62
N ASP A 85 1.51 -10.92 -20.59
CA ASP A 85 0.42 -11.44 -19.76
C ASP A 85 -0.25 -10.29 -18.96
N PHE A 86 0.52 -9.32 -18.48
CA PHE A 86 0.02 -8.10 -17.83
C PHE A 86 -0.80 -7.22 -18.78
N GLU A 87 -0.34 -7.03 -20.02
CA GLU A 87 -1.08 -6.30 -21.06
C GLU A 87 -2.38 -6.99 -21.45
N PHE A 88 -2.37 -8.32 -21.54
CA PHE A 88 -3.58 -9.09 -21.77
C PHE A 88 -4.62 -8.87 -20.66
N ILE A 89 -4.19 -8.87 -19.41
CA ILE A 89 -5.08 -8.71 -18.24
C ILE A 89 -5.51 -7.26 -18.04
N PHE A 90 -4.57 -6.32 -18.06
CA PHE A 90 -4.79 -4.94 -17.62
C PHE A 90 -4.67 -3.90 -18.75
N GLY A 91 -4.38 -4.28 -19.98
CA GLY A 91 -4.24 -3.36 -21.11
C GLY A 91 -5.55 -2.73 -21.58
N GLY A 92 -5.46 -1.79 -22.53
CA GLY A 92 -6.61 -1.06 -23.07
C GLY A 92 -7.60 -1.93 -23.86
N HIS A 93 -7.11 -3.01 -24.48
CA HIS A 93 -7.92 -4.02 -25.18
C HIS A 93 -8.26 -5.22 -24.30
N SER A 94 -8.02 -5.13 -22.99
CA SER A 94 -8.33 -6.19 -22.05
C SER A 94 -9.80 -6.58 -22.17
N ILE A 95 -10.03 -7.88 -22.30
CA ILE A 95 -11.37 -8.48 -22.23
C ILE A 95 -12.00 -8.27 -20.83
N PHE A 96 -11.17 -8.01 -19.82
CA PHE A 96 -11.58 -7.77 -18.45
C PHE A 96 -12.11 -6.35 -18.27
N LYS A 97 -13.41 -6.30 -18.03
CA LYS A 97 -14.17 -5.08 -17.86
C LYS A 97 -14.08 -4.60 -16.41
N PHE A 98 -12.99 -3.90 -16.06
CA PHE A 98 -12.85 -3.18 -14.79
C PHE A 98 -13.72 -1.91 -14.78
N PHE A 99 -15.04 -2.08 -14.68
CA PHE A 99 -16.01 -0.98 -14.77
C PHE A 99 -16.66 -0.68 -13.42
N ARG A 100 -16.98 0.60 -13.26
CA ARG A 100 -17.91 1.08 -12.24
C ARG A 100 -19.35 0.86 -12.73
N LYS A 101 -19.86 -0.39 -12.69
CA LYS A 101 -21.32 -0.59 -12.72
C LYS A 101 -21.85 -0.39 -11.29
N PRO A 102 -22.98 0.33 -11.10
CA PRO A 102 -23.50 0.63 -9.76
C PRO A 102 -23.93 -0.61 -8.96
N LYS A 103 -24.09 -1.78 -9.59
CA LYS A 103 -24.48 -3.03 -8.93
C LYS A 103 -23.34 -4.01 -8.66
N ASN A 104 -22.18 -3.85 -9.32
CA ASN A 104 -20.99 -4.66 -9.06
C ASN A 104 -19.76 -4.00 -9.73
N PRO A 105 -19.03 -3.12 -9.03
CA PRO A 105 -17.85 -2.51 -9.62
C PRO A 105 -16.66 -3.50 -9.50
N SER A 106 -16.05 -3.89 -10.62
CA SER A 106 -14.78 -4.62 -10.62
C SER A 106 -13.64 -3.64 -10.28
N ILE A 107 -13.64 -3.22 -9.02
CA ILE A 107 -12.55 -2.49 -8.36
C ILE A 107 -11.55 -3.54 -7.91
N ILE A 108 -10.28 -3.33 -8.24
CA ILE A 108 -9.20 -4.11 -7.66
C ILE A 108 -9.08 -3.68 -6.21
N GLN A 109 -9.40 -4.58 -5.29
CA GLN A 109 -9.30 -4.34 -3.86
C GLN A 109 -7.86 -4.01 -3.50
N ASP A 110 -6.92 -4.90 -3.82
CA ASP A 110 -5.51 -4.72 -3.50
C ASP A 110 -4.64 -4.83 -4.76
N PHE A 111 -3.79 -3.84 -5.00
CA PHE A 111 -2.73 -3.89 -6.01
C PHE A 111 -1.38 -3.84 -5.32
N THR A 112 -0.65 -4.95 -5.34
CA THR A 112 0.66 -5.07 -4.67
C THR A 112 1.80 -5.16 -5.68
N LEU A 113 2.77 -4.26 -5.55
CA LEU A 113 4.00 -4.23 -6.34
C LEU A 113 5.21 -4.38 -5.42
N ASN A 114 5.79 -5.59 -5.36
CA ASN A 114 6.95 -5.87 -4.52
C ASN A 114 8.24 -5.89 -5.36
N LEU A 115 9.15 -4.94 -5.09
CA LEU A 115 10.50 -4.82 -5.70
C LEU A 115 11.63 -5.09 -4.67
N GLU A 116 11.34 -5.87 -3.61
CA GLU A 116 12.22 -6.19 -2.47
C GLU A 116 13.49 -6.96 -2.85
N TYR A 117 13.50 -7.63 -3.99
CA TYR A 117 14.66 -8.39 -4.43
C TYR A 117 15.71 -7.48 -5.08
N CYS A 118 16.59 -6.93 -4.25
CA CYS A 118 17.79 -6.22 -4.69
C CYS A 118 19.03 -6.87 -4.06
N PRO A 119 19.65 -7.87 -4.72
CA PRO A 119 21.03 -8.27 -4.45
C PRO A 119 21.97 -7.06 -4.58
N ASP A 120 23.15 -7.12 -3.95
CA ASP A 120 24.15 -6.05 -3.92
C ASP A 120 24.57 -5.47 -5.30
N ASP A 121 24.21 -6.14 -6.41
CA ASP A 121 24.39 -5.66 -7.78
C ASP A 121 23.23 -4.75 -8.25
N HIS A 122 23.22 -3.53 -7.72
CA HIS A 122 22.20 -2.51 -7.98
C HIS A 122 22.01 -2.18 -9.47
N VAL A 123 23.03 -2.33 -10.32
CA VAL A 123 22.99 -1.81 -11.71
C VAL A 123 22.10 -2.67 -12.61
N HIS A 124 22.19 -3.99 -12.50
CA HIS A 124 21.39 -4.91 -13.33
C HIS A 124 19.89 -4.86 -12.97
N TRP A 125 19.58 -4.76 -11.67
CA TRP A 125 18.19 -4.73 -11.19
C TRP A 125 17.51 -3.40 -11.46
N ASP A 126 18.25 -2.31 -11.48
CA ASP A 126 17.73 -0.99 -11.83
C ASP A 126 17.29 -0.93 -13.31
N ALA A 127 18.07 -1.49 -14.24
CA ALA A 127 17.66 -1.61 -15.65
C ALA A 127 16.42 -2.50 -15.83
N THR A 128 16.39 -3.66 -15.18
CA THR A 128 15.26 -4.59 -15.19
C THR A 128 13.99 -3.96 -14.61
N THR A 129 14.11 -3.29 -13.47
CA THR A 129 12.99 -2.61 -12.79
C THR A 129 12.45 -1.48 -13.66
N ARG A 130 13.31 -0.65 -14.24
CA ARG A 130 12.88 0.40 -15.18
C ARG A 130 12.09 -0.18 -16.34
N ARG A 131 12.60 -1.23 -16.98
CA ARG A 131 11.92 -1.88 -18.10
C ARG A 131 10.55 -2.41 -17.69
N LEU A 132 10.47 -3.12 -16.56
CA LEU A 132 9.23 -3.64 -15.99
C LEU A 132 8.21 -2.52 -15.75
N LEU A 133 8.62 -1.48 -15.01
CA LEU A 133 7.71 -0.38 -14.65
C LEU A 133 7.28 0.43 -15.86
N SER A 134 8.18 0.69 -16.82
CA SER A 134 7.81 1.39 -18.07
C SER A 134 6.81 0.60 -18.90
N SER A 135 6.96 -0.73 -18.98
CA SER A 135 5.97 -1.58 -19.66
C SER A 135 4.62 -1.61 -18.94
N MET A 136 4.62 -1.71 -17.60
CA MET A 136 3.39 -1.65 -16.81
C MET A 136 2.70 -0.29 -16.93
N GLU A 137 3.46 0.81 -16.79
CA GLU A 137 2.96 2.17 -16.94
C GLU A 137 2.35 2.37 -18.33
N SER A 138 3.08 2.01 -19.40
CA SER A 138 2.58 2.16 -20.77
C SER A 138 1.29 1.36 -20.98
N THR A 139 1.25 0.11 -20.49
CA THR A 139 0.05 -0.73 -20.54
C THR A 139 -1.15 -0.06 -19.88
N LEU A 140 -0.95 0.50 -18.68
CA LEU A 140 -2.04 1.12 -17.91
C LEU A 140 -2.43 2.49 -18.47
N GLN A 141 -1.49 3.27 -18.99
CA GLN A 141 -1.75 4.58 -19.62
C GLN A 141 -2.47 4.44 -20.97
N ASN A 142 -2.24 3.35 -21.70
CA ASN A 142 -2.93 3.05 -22.96
C ASN A 142 -4.40 2.65 -22.76
N ARG A 143 -4.87 2.51 -21.51
CA ARG A 143 -6.28 2.28 -21.22
C ARG A 143 -7.08 3.56 -21.46
N SER A 144 -8.32 3.40 -21.93
CA SER A 144 -9.27 4.52 -22.03
C SER A 144 -9.63 5.15 -20.68
N ARG A 145 -9.35 4.45 -19.57
CA ARG A 145 -9.62 4.88 -18.19
C ARG A 145 -8.55 4.35 -17.24
N LEU A 146 -8.24 5.15 -16.23
CA LEU A 146 -7.37 4.77 -15.12
C LEU A 146 -7.89 3.51 -14.42
N LEU A 147 -6.97 2.71 -13.89
CA LEU A 147 -7.31 1.44 -13.25
C LEU A 147 -7.99 1.71 -11.89
N PRO A 148 -9.20 1.20 -11.65
CA PRO A 148 -9.86 1.36 -10.35
C PRO A 148 -9.22 0.42 -9.32
N VAL A 149 -8.37 0.98 -8.47
CA VAL A 149 -7.71 0.31 -7.35
C VAL A 149 -8.22 0.92 -6.05
N LYS A 150 -8.45 0.12 -5.01
CA LYS A 150 -8.81 0.59 -3.66
C LYS A 150 -7.60 0.74 -2.75
N GLU A 151 -6.71 -0.23 -2.74
CA GLU A 151 -5.53 -0.23 -1.89
C GLU A 151 -4.28 -0.52 -2.73
N PHE A 152 -3.30 0.37 -2.65
CA PHE A 152 -2.02 0.22 -3.33
C PHE A 152 -0.92 -0.05 -2.31
N TYR A 153 -0.29 -1.21 -2.47
CA TYR A 153 0.83 -1.65 -1.64
C TYR A 153 2.08 -1.74 -2.50
N THR A 154 3.19 -1.17 -2.06
CA THR A 154 4.43 -1.30 -2.79
C THR A 154 5.65 -1.35 -1.91
N VAL A 155 6.59 -2.21 -2.30
CA VAL A 155 7.93 -2.29 -1.72
C VAL A 155 8.90 -1.80 -2.79
N VAL A 156 9.64 -0.71 -2.53
CA VAL A 156 10.45 -0.03 -3.55
C VAL A 156 11.84 0.37 -3.01
N PHE A 157 12.80 0.53 -3.92
CA PHE A 157 14.13 1.08 -3.62
C PHE A 157 14.35 2.49 -4.19
N ASP A 158 13.40 3.02 -4.96
CA ASP A 158 13.37 4.41 -5.41
C ASP A 158 11.92 4.96 -5.35
N LYS A 159 11.79 6.21 -4.90
CA LYS A 159 10.51 6.93 -4.89
C LYS A 159 9.93 7.14 -6.29
N PHE A 160 10.77 7.16 -7.33
CA PHE A 160 10.32 7.35 -8.70
C PHE A 160 9.41 6.21 -9.16
N HIS A 161 9.54 5.01 -8.60
CA HIS A 161 8.63 3.89 -8.88
C HIS A 161 7.20 4.20 -8.43
N VAL A 162 7.04 4.84 -7.26
CA VAL A 162 5.73 5.27 -6.75
C VAL A 162 5.16 6.37 -7.65
N LEU A 163 5.99 7.36 -8.02
CA LEU A 163 5.58 8.45 -8.91
C LEU A 163 5.16 7.97 -10.30
N GLN A 164 5.74 6.87 -10.78
CA GLN A 164 5.43 6.27 -12.07
C GLN A 164 4.10 5.49 -12.04
N MET A 165 3.87 4.72 -10.97
CA MET A 165 2.69 3.86 -10.87
C MET A 165 1.43 4.57 -10.38
N LEU A 166 1.55 5.45 -9.38
CA LEU A 166 0.39 6.06 -8.74
C LEU A 166 -0.53 6.84 -9.73
N PRO A 167 0.00 7.57 -10.74
CA PRO A 167 -0.83 8.22 -11.77
C PRO A 167 -1.72 7.28 -12.60
N CYS A 168 -1.39 5.98 -12.66
CA CYS A 168 -2.14 4.99 -13.42
C CYS A 168 -3.46 4.56 -12.73
N PHE A 169 -3.67 4.95 -11.47
CA PHE A 169 -4.84 4.55 -10.68
C PHE A 169 -5.91 5.64 -10.63
N GLN A 170 -7.18 5.23 -10.59
CA GLN A 170 -8.32 6.12 -10.49
C GLN A 170 -8.35 6.80 -9.10
N PRO A 171 -8.21 8.13 -8.98
CA PRO A 171 -8.09 8.81 -7.68
C PRO A 171 -9.27 8.56 -6.73
N LYS A 172 -10.48 8.50 -7.27
CA LYS A 172 -11.72 8.35 -6.48
C LYS A 172 -11.97 6.94 -5.92
N THR A 173 -11.21 5.94 -6.38
CA THR A 173 -11.33 4.59 -5.83
C THR A 173 -10.22 4.29 -4.84
N LEU A 174 -9.07 4.94 -4.97
CA LEU A 174 -7.90 4.69 -4.15
C LEU A 174 -8.07 5.26 -2.74
N GLU A 175 -8.29 4.38 -1.78
CA GLU A 175 -8.48 4.72 -0.37
C GLU A 175 -7.19 4.65 0.43
N LYS A 176 -6.30 3.70 0.12
CA LYS A 176 -5.08 3.44 0.88
C LYS A 176 -3.84 3.39 0.00
N ILE A 177 -2.77 4.04 0.48
CA ILE A 177 -1.43 3.97 -0.09
C ILE A 177 -0.49 3.45 1.00
N SER A 178 0.20 2.35 0.71
CA SER A 178 1.19 1.74 1.60
C SER A 178 2.51 1.58 0.86
N ILE A 179 3.57 2.18 1.38
CA ILE A 179 4.90 2.20 0.76
C ILE A 179 5.92 1.67 1.77
N THR A 180 6.66 0.63 1.40
CA THR A 180 7.79 0.11 2.17
C THR A 180 9.07 0.37 1.38
N TYR A 181 10.11 0.85 2.06
CA TYR A 181 11.39 1.15 1.43
C TYR A 181 12.43 0.09 1.79
N THR A 182 13.10 -0.48 0.78
CA THR A 182 13.96 -1.67 0.99
C THR A 182 15.36 -1.35 1.48
N VAL A 183 15.81 -0.10 1.32
CA VAL A 183 17.16 0.32 1.68
C VAL A 183 17.04 1.55 2.56
N GLU A 184 17.29 1.52 3.88
CA GLU A 184 17.16 2.70 4.76
C GLU A 184 18.27 3.77 4.49
N ARG A 185 18.41 4.25 3.26
CA ARG A 185 19.38 5.26 2.83
C ARG A 185 18.65 6.53 2.42
N GLY A 186 18.21 7.27 3.42
CA GLY A 186 17.97 8.70 3.27
C GLY A 186 16.58 9.18 3.64
N CYS A 187 16.35 10.45 3.33
CA CYS A 187 15.16 11.18 3.69
C CYS A 187 14.33 11.40 2.43
N TRP A 188 13.10 10.91 2.40
CA TRP A 188 12.19 11.09 1.27
C TRP A 188 11.59 12.48 1.29
N PHE A 189 11.84 13.23 0.21
CA PHE A 189 11.15 14.49 -0.06
C PHE A 189 9.93 14.20 -0.93
N LEU A 190 8.74 14.36 -0.34
CA LEU A 190 7.44 14.02 -0.94
C LEU A 190 6.97 14.97 -2.05
N ARG A 191 7.78 15.95 -2.46
CA ARG A 191 7.44 16.83 -3.58
C ARG A 191 7.28 15.99 -4.84
N GLY A 192 6.23 16.27 -5.59
CA GLY A 192 5.77 15.42 -6.69
C GLY A 192 4.61 14.53 -6.24
N LEU A 193 4.83 13.66 -5.23
CA LEU A 193 3.79 12.75 -4.73
C LEU A 193 2.58 13.53 -4.20
N MET A 194 2.83 14.59 -3.43
CA MET A 194 1.77 15.44 -2.87
C MET A 194 0.92 16.18 -3.91
N GLU A 195 1.43 16.33 -5.14
CA GLU A 195 0.72 17.02 -6.21
C GLU A 195 -0.26 16.10 -6.94
N LEU A 196 -0.12 14.78 -6.78
CA LEU A 196 -0.96 13.78 -7.43
C LEU A 196 -2.37 13.77 -6.81
N GLU A 197 -3.38 13.72 -7.67
CA GLU A 197 -4.78 13.65 -7.23
C GLU A 197 -5.05 12.37 -6.41
N GLN A 198 -4.39 11.26 -6.76
CA GLN A 198 -4.43 10.01 -6.02
C GLN A 198 -3.97 10.19 -4.57
N TRP A 199 -2.89 10.95 -4.36
CA TRP A 199 -2.37 11.24 -3.03
C TRP A 199 -3.31 12.16 -2.22
N LYS A 200 -3.93 13.14 -2.88
CA LYS A 200 -4.85 14.09 -2.25
C LYS A 200 -6.19 13.47 -1.87
N MET A 201 -6.64 12.45 -2.62
CA MET A 201 -7.93 11.78 -2.41
C MET A 201 -7.84 10.54 -1.50
N ALA A 202 -6.67 9.92 -1.39
CA ALA A 202 -6.49 8.79 -0.49
C ALA A 202 -6.76 9.17 0.97
N LYS A 203 -7.33 8.23 1.72
CA LYS A 203 -7.72 8.38 3.13
C LYS A 203 -6.63 7.90 4.07
N VAL A 204 -5.90 6.86 3.67
CA VAL A 204 -4.90 6.20 4.52
C VAL A 204 -3.54 6.25 3.86
N LEU A 205 -2.52 6.67 4.62
CA LEU A 205 -1.13 6.65 4.18
C LEU A 205 -0.24 5.92 5.17
N PHE A 206 0.35 4.81 4.74
CA PHE A 206 1.40 4.11 5.47
C PHE A 206 2.72 4.18 4.72
N VAL A 207 3.77 4.60 5.41
CA VAL A 207 5.13 4.64 4.89
C VAL A 207 6.07 4.01 5.91
N PHE A 208 6.66 2.89 5.54
CA PHE A 208 7.56 2.09 6.37
C PHE A 208 9.01 2.21 5.88
N ASP A 209 9.94 2.01 6.82
CA ASP A 209 11.39 1.86 6.55
C ASP A 209 12.07 3.04 5.83
N THR A 210 11.44 4.21 5.85
CA THR A 210 12.04 5.47 5.37
C THR A 210 11.59 6.66 6.21
N VAL A 211 12.45 7.68 6.31
CA VAL A 211 12.16 8.92 7.01
C VAL A 211 11.59 9.93 6.01
N LEU A 212 10.40 10.45 6.30
CA LEU A 212 9.79 11.54 5.53
C LEU A 212 10.31 12.90 5.99
N SER A 213 10.62 13.76 5.02
CA SER A 213 10.93 15.17 5.27
C SER A 213 9.70 16.06 5.16
N GLY A 214 9.78 17.22 5.80
CA GLY A 214 8.74 18.24 5.75
C GLY A 214 7.75 18.14 6.90
N ASP A 215 6.84 19.09 6.93
CA ASP A 215 5.90 19.35 8.02
C ASP A 215 4.81 18.27 8.15
N ILE A 216 4.47 17.87 9.39
CA ILE A 216 3.43 16.88 9.67
C ILE A 216 2.04 17.35 9.19
N ARG A 217 1.82 18.66 9.12
CA ARG A 217 0.57 19.26 8.62
C ARG A 217 0.29 18.94 7.16
N LYS A 218 1.30 18.51 6.40
CA LYS A 218 1.16 18.07 5.00
C LYS A 218 0.35 16.78 4.86
N PHE A 219 0.09 16.08 5.97
CA PHE A 219 -0.66 14.84 6.01
C PHE A 219 -2.06 14.98 6.63
N LYS A 220 -2.52 16.21 6.89
CA LYS A 220 -3.80 16.47 7.58
C LYS A 220 -5.06 16.06 6.80
N HIS A 221 -4.95 15.85 5.49
CA HIS A 221 -6.09 15.44 4.66
C HIS A 221 -6.37 13.94 4.76
N PHE A 222 -5.39 13.14 5.20
CA PHE A 222 -5.58 11.73 5.50
C PHE A 222 -6.41 11.56 6.77
N GLU A 223 -7.23 10.52 6.79
CA GLU A 223 -7.97 10.03 7.97
C GLU A 223 -7.02 9.25 8.90
N GLU A 224 -6.07 8.52 8.32
CA GLU A 224 -5.09 7.73 9.05
C GLU A 224 -3.69 7.80 8.44
N ILE A 225 -2.67 7.93 9.30
CA ILE A 225 -1.27 7.92 8.88
C ILE A 225 -0.41 6.99 9.73
N ASN A 226 0.59 6.36 9.12
CA ASN A 226 1.70 5.71 9.81
C ASN A 226 2.99 6.07 9.07
N ILE A 227 3.79 6.95 9.66
CA ILE A 227 4.98 7.52 9.00
C ILE A 227 6.14 7.63 9.99
N LYS A 228 7.37 7.71 9.48
CA LYS A 228 8.57 7.99 10.28
C LYS A 228 9.14 9.37 9.94
N ARG A 229 9.55 10.12 10.95
CA ARG A 229 10.19 11.44 10.86
C ARG A 229 11.59 11.36 11.48
N GLY A 230 12.51 12.23 11.06
CA GLY A 230 13.83 12.31 11.70
C GLY A 230 13.70 12.94 13.08
N LYS A 231 13.29 14.21 13.10
CA LYS A 231 12.94 14.97 14.29
C LYS A 231 11.46 15.35 14.25
N VAL A 232 10.77 15.20 15.38
CA VAL A 232 9.44 15.76 15.62
C VAL A 232 9.56 16.83 16.69
N GLU A 233 9.14 18.04 16.38
CA GLU A 233 9.18 19.16 17.31
C GLU A 233 7.82 19.33 17.99
N VAL A 234 7.82 19.77 19.24
CA VAL A 234 6.60 20.00 20.02
C VAL A 234 5.65 20.97 19.33
N LYS A 235 6.21 21.96 18.62
CA LYS A 235 5.44 22.87 17.78
C LYS A 235 4.61 22.13 16.71
N ASP A 236 5.18 21.10 16.07
CA ASP A 236 4.47 20.29 15.08
C ASP A 236 3.32 19.51 15.75
N ILE A 237 3.57 18.95 16.94
CA ILE A 237 2.57 18.20 17.73
C ILE A 237 1.42 19.12 18.15
N LEU A 238 1.72 20.31 18.68
CA LEU A 238 0.71 21.28 19.11
C LEU A 238 -0.11 21.82 17.93
N LEU A 239 0.50 22.01 16.77
CA LEU A 239 -0.22 22.40 15.55
C LEU A 239 -1.17 21.29 15.08
N MET A 240 -0.74 20.02 15.12
CA MET A 240 -1.61 18.89 14.81
C MET A 240 -2.74 18.76 15.83
N LYS A 241 -2.44 18.88 17.13
CA LYS A 241 -3.43 18.93 18.22
C LYS A 241 -4.50 19.98 17.91
N LYS A 242 -4.08 21.22 17.62
CA LYS A 242 -4.99 22.32 17.29
C LYS A 242 -5.82 22.04 16.03
N ALA A 243 -5.23 21.42 15.01
CA ALA A 243 -5.95 21.06 13.79
C ALA A 243 -7.06 20.03 14.08
N ILE A 244 -6.77 19.01 14.89
CA ILE A 244 -7.75 17.97 15.28
C ILE A 244 -8.86 18.58 16.14
N LEU A 245 -8.51 19.33 17.18
CA LEU A 245 -9.49 19.96 18.09
C LEU A 245 -10.45 20.90 17.33
N ASN A 246 -9.95 21.64 16.34
CA ASN A 246 -10.75 22.57 15.54
C ASN A 246 -11.47 21.91 14.36
N SER A 247 -11.41 20.58 14.21
CA SER A 247 -11.93 19.86 13.04
C SER A 247 -11.37 20.39 11.70
N GLY A 248 -10.13 20.90 11.70
CA GLY A 248 -9.44 21.41 10.51
C GLY A 248 -8.63 20.36 9.75
N THR A 249 -8.86 19.09 10.06
CA THR A 249 -8.14 17.89 9.57
C THR A 249 -9.13 16.73 9.50
N ASN A 250 -8.88 15.78 8.60
CA ASN A 250 -9.64 14.52 8.53
C ASN A 250 -9.04 13.46 9.48
N LEU A 251 -7.83 13.71 10.00
CA LEU A 251 -7.08 12.76 10.81
C LEU A 251 -7.84 12.34 12.07
N THR A 252 -8.20 11.06 12.15
CA THR A 252 -8.81 10.43 13.32
C THR A 252 -7.81 9.61 14.11
N THR A 253 -6.80 9.05 13.45
CA THR A 253 -5.69 8.33 14.09
C THR A 253 -4.39 8.57 13.34
N GLY A 254 -3.25 8.55 14.02
CA GLY A 254 -1.97 8.72 13.34
C GLY A 254 -0.79 8.28 14.19
N ARG A 255 0.06 7.41 13.65
CA ARG A 255 1.34 7.01 14.22
C ARG A 255 2.48 7.75 13.55
N VAL A 256 3.31 8.42 14.35
CA VAL A 256 4.50 9.12 13.86
C VAL A 256 5.72 8.61 14.60
N GLY A 257 6.47 7.73 13.96
CA GLY A 257 7.79 7.31 14.42
C GLY A 257 8.80 8.45 14.35
N PHE A 258 9.76 8.48 15.27
CA PHE A 258 10.80 9.50 15.28
C PHE A 258 12.16 8.96 15.74
N ARG A 259 13.24 9.64 15.35
CA ARG A 259 14.57 9.42 15.97
C ARG A 259 14.79 10.36 17.17
N ALA A 260 14.16 11.54 17.15
CA ALA A 260 14.18 12.50 18.26
C ALA A 260 12.85 13.25 18.37
N CYS A 261 12.39 13.46 19.60
CA CYS A 261 11.16 14.18 19.93
C CYS A 261 11.36 15.00 21.22
N ASP A 262 10.95 16.26 21.24
CA ASP A 262 10.96 17.14 22.42
C ASP A 262 9.55 17.37 23.00
N GLY A 263 8.56 16.62 22.52
CA GLY A 263 7.15 16.78 22.88
C GLY A 263 6.81 16.35 24.30
N GLU A 264 7.25 15.17 24.72
CA GLU A 264 6.82 14.59 26.01
C GLU A 264 7.25 15.42 27.22
N PRO A 265 8.51 15.91 27.35
CA PRO A 265 8.90 16.76 28.47
C PRO A 265 8.07 18.06 28.54
N HIS A 266 7.74 18.64 27.38
CA HIS A 266 6.89 19.83 27.31
C HIS A 266 5.45 19.53 27.75
N PHE A 267 4.90 18.38 27.36
CA PHE A 267 3.56 17.97 27.77
C PHE A 267 3.49 17.74 29.27
N LEU A 268 4.49 17.09 29.87
CA LEU A 268 4.59 16.94 31.32
C LEU A 268 4.62 18.30 32.03
N GLN A 269 5.47 19.23 31.56
CA GLN A 269 5.56 20.57 32.16
C GLN A 269 4.26 21.38 32.01
N THR A 270 3.58 21.25 30.88
CA THR A 270 2.43 22.12 30.52
C THR A 270 1.11 21.56 31.04
N TYR A 271 0.92 20.25 30.97
CA TYR A 271 -0.34 19.57 31.26
C TYR A 271 -0.29 18.76 32.55
N GLY A 272 0.89 18.55 33.14
CA GLY A 272 1.09 17.71 34.33
C GLY A 272 1.19 16.23 33.96
N ASP A 273 1.07 15.38 34.98
CA ASP A 273 1.31 13.95 34.86
C ASP A 273 0.41 13.27 33.79
N PRO A 274 0.97 12.38 32.96
CA PRO A 274 0.20 11.61 31.99
C PRO A 274 -0.66 10.55 32.68
N PHE A 275 -1.60 10.00 31.93
CA PHE A 275 -2.14 8.68 32.19
C PHE A 275 -1.21 7.64 31.56
N THR A 276 -0.59 6.81 32.39
CA THR A 276 0.33 5.76 31.95
C THR A 276 -0.38 4.42 31.92
N ASP A 277 -0.36 3.76 30.77
CA ASP A 277 -0.93 2.43 30.56
C ASP A 277 -0.10 1.62 29.55
N THR A 278 -0.53 0.39 29.33
CA THR A 278 0.04 -0.51 28.32
C THR A 278 -0.98 -0.70 27.21
N ASP A 279 -0.55 -0.62 25.95
CA ASP A 279 -1.43 -0.87 24.82
C ASP A 279 -1.68 -2.38 24.57
N GLU A 280 -2.49 -2.68 23.56
CA GLU A 280 -2.85 -4.06 23.19
C GLU A 280 -1.65 -4.92 22.77
N LEU A 281 -0.51 -4.30 22.42
CA LEU A 281 0.71 -4.97 22.01
C LEU A 281 1.71 -5.13 23.16
N GLY A 282 1.39 -4.63 24.36
CA GLY A 282 2.29 -4.67 25.50
C GLY A 282 3.22 -3.44 25.59
N ASP A 283 3.05 -2.43 24.74
CA ASP A 283 3.90 -1.24 24.75
C ASP A 283 3.39 -0.22 25.80
N GLU A 284 4.27 0.20 26.70
CA GLU A 284 4.00 1.26 27.67
C GLU A 284 3.89 2.63 26.96
N ARG A 285 2.91 3.42 27.37
CA ARG A 285 2.67 4.76 26.81
C ARG A 285 2.24 5.77 27.87
N ASN A 286 2.65 7.00 27.64
CA ASN A 286 2.21 8.17 28.40
C ASN A 286 1.19 8.96 27.59
N SER A 287 -0.04 9.06 28.09
CA SER A 287 -1.17 9.63 27.36
C SER A 287 -1.75 10.89 28.02
N TRP A 288 -2.06 11.88 27.19
CA TRP A 288 -2.87 13.05 27.57
C TRP A 288 -4.18 13.08 26.77
N PHE A 289 -5.28 13.39 27.45
CA PHE A 289 -6.62 13.41 26.87
C PHE A 289 -7.18 14.82 26.83
N PHE A 290 -7.60 15.26 25.65
CA PHE A 290 -8.13 16.60 25.41
C PHE A 290 -9.58 16.51 24.94
N LYS A 291 -10.48 17.29 25.55
CA LYS A 291 -11.87 17.36 25.10
C LYS A 291 -11.97 18.05 23.75
N ILE A 292 -12.64 17.43 22.77
CA ILE A 292 -12.92 18.09 21.49
C ILE A 292 -14.15 19.00 21.64
N PRO A 293 -14.06 20.30 21.31
CA PRO A 293 -15.19 21.21 21.40
C PRO A 293 -16.43 20.71 20.64
N ASN A 294 -17.59 20.79 21.29
CA ASN A 294 -18.90 20.41 20.74
C ASN A 294 -19.02 18.95 20.28
N LYS A 295 -18.09 18.07 20.66
CA LYS A 295 -18.16 16.63 20.40
C LYS A 295 -18.12 15.86 21.71
N LYS A 296 -18.65 14.63 21.68
CA LYS A 296 -18.52 13.67 22.79
C LYS A 296 -17.14 12.99 22.80
N SER A 297 -16.41 13.08 21.69
CA SER A 297 -15.10 12.47 21.54
C SER A 297 -13.97 13.29 22.15
N PHE A 298 -12.86 12.61 22.37
CA PHE A 298 -11.64 13.13 22.98
C PHE A 298 -10.47 12.89 22.03
N LEU A 299 -9.50 13.80 22.05
CA LEU A 299 -8.21 13.58 21.42
C LEU A 299 -7.25 12.99 22.47
N GLN A 300 -6.77 11.78 22.23
CA GLN A 300 -5.63 11.20 22.92
C GLN A 300 -4.34 11.53 22.17
N ILE A 301 -3.34 12.01 22.89
CA ILE A 301 -1.95 12.10 22.42
C ILE A 301 -1.12 11.19 23.32
N SER A 302 -0.56 10.14 22.74
CA SER A 302 0.27 9.16 23.43
C SER A 302 1.71 9.24 22.97
N PHE A 303 2.63 9.22 23.92
CA PHE A 303 4.06 9.12 23.69
C PHE A 303 4.54 7.72 24.04
N TYR A 304 5.32 7.15 23.13
CA TYR A 304 6.05 5.89 23.27
C TYR A 304 7.55 6.17 23.05
N PRO A 305 8.46 5.25 23.41
CA PRO A 305 9.90 5.50 23.29
C PRO A 305 10.39 5.94 21.91
N GLN A 306 9.75 5.46 20.83
CA GLN A 306 10.18 5.72 19.45
C GLN A 306 9.08 6.25 18.52
N HIS A 307 7.90 6.53 19.06
CA HIS A 307 6.80 7.08 18.27
C HIS A 307 5.80 7.82 19.14
N LEU A 308 4.98 8.64 18.49
CA LEU A 308 3.78 9.20 19.12
C LEU A 308 2.55 8.78 18.34
N LYS A 309 1.41 8.78 19.02
CA LYS A 309 0.11 8.46 18.45
C LYS A 309 -0.90 9.57 18.74
N PHE A 310 -1.61 10.01 17.72
CA PHE A 310 -2.86 10.75 17.86
C PHE A 310 -4.02 9.76 17.70
N ALA A 311 -5.05 9.88 18.52
CA ALA A 311 -6.29 9.12 18.34
C ALA A 311 -7.51 9.92 18.80
N VAL A 312 -8.56 9.96 17.97
CA VAL A 312 -9.87 10.49 18.35
C VAL A 312 -10.69 9.33 18.90
N LEU A 313 -11.03 9.38 20.19
CA LEU A 313 -11.73 8.33 20.91
C LEU A 313 -13.13 8.78 21.31
N GLU A 314 -14.08 7.84 21.38
CA GLU A 314 -15.42 8.12 21.90
C GLU A 314 -15.46 8.26 23.43
N LYS A 315 -14.51 7.62 24.12
CA LYS A 315 -14.39 7.61 25.59
C LYS A 315 -12.94 7.74 26.01
N ALA A 316 -12.69 8.49 27.08
CA ALA A 316 -11.43 8.46 27.80
C ALA A 316 -11.50 7.41 28.93
N PRO A 317 -10.36 6.85 29.38
CA PRO A 317 -10.31 6.00 30.58
C PRO A 317 -10.89 6.73 31.80
N GLU A 318 -11.55 6.00 32.71
CA GLU A 318 -12.26 6.60 33.85
C GLU A 318 -11.34 7.40 34.78
N ASP A 319 -10.13 6.90 35.01
CA ASP A 319 -9.12 7.54 35.87
C ASP A 319 -8.25 8.56 35.13
N ALA A 320 -8.45 8.74 33.82
CA ALA A 320 -7.67 9.67 33.04
C ALA A 320 -8.15 11.11 33.25
N ARG A 321 -7.20 12.01 33.56
CA ARG A 321 -7.48 13.44 33.60
C ARG A 321 -7.76 13.98 32.20
N VAL A 322 -8.98 14.48 31.98
CA VAL A 322 -9.38 15.14 30.73
C VAL A 322 -9.14 16.64 30.79
N ILE A 323 -8.35 17.15 29.85
CA ILE A 323 -7.98 18.57 29.71
C ILE A 323 -9.02 19.30 28.86
N ARG A 324 -9.44 20.50 29.30
CA ARG A 324 -10.32 21.42 28.57
C ARG A 324 -9.54 22.70 28.28
N GLU A 325 -9.50 23.13 27.03
CA GLU A 325 -8.89 24.39 26.57
C GLU A 325 -9.97 25.36 26.09
#